data_AF-A0A2A5GAP1-F1
#
_entry.id   AF-A0A2A5GAP1-F1
#
_cell.length_a   1.000
_cell.length_b   1.000
_cell.length_c   1.000
_cell.angle_alpha   90.00
_cell.angle_beta   90.00
_cell.angle_gamma   90.00
#
_symmetry.space_group_name_H-M   'P 1'
#
loop_
_entity.id
_entity.type
_entity.pdbx_description
1 polymer ?
#
loop_
_entity_poly.entity_id
_entity_poly.type
_entity_poly.pdbx_seq_one_letter_code
_entity_poly.pdbx_strand_id
1 'polypeptide(L)'
;MGINKLILSENSMSRIVTYVLILLLSSNTALFGQACCSGGVPISSNLGLSSGQKQSWQFLLTYDFNSMNDLIDNSSLLVDDTRRRATHSNLFEVNYGLTEKITLTGMVSIIRQERTIKTISEKKDFTYTQGLGDGAILLKYQLSSNDVDAKSQLLVGAGPKIPIGRTNFKNNIGLSLPADMQPGSGAWDVILWSYFSRAGFIWPNFSLTATSIYRYTGTNRHYNETQFYRFGNEFQFNLGFNNRFVVGTMLMDAMLVFRYRNQTADLVDEEKFPSSGGQWVYVVPGININFSPDFSLRLSGDIPIYRKLDGTQLTTSYKTTAAIYYTFSRKPKTDIIPTTLKTKN
;
A
#
# COMPACT_ATOMS: atom_id res chain seq x y z
N MET A 1 -64.44 -38.09 -36.71
CA MET A 1 -63.16 -37.93 -35.97
C MET A 1 -62.73 -36.48 -36.12
N GLY A 2 -63.17 -35.63 -35.18
CA GLY A 2 -63.03 -34.17 -35.27
C GLY A 2 -61.70 -33.70 -34.66
N ILE A 3 -60.96 -32.90 -35.43
CA ILE A 3 -59.75 -32.21 -34.98
C ILE A 3 -60.20 -30.90 -34.32
N ASN A 4 -60.12 -30.84 -32.99
CA ASN A 4 -60.38 -29.61 -32.23
C ASN A 4 -59.19 -28.65 -32.39
N LYS A 5 -59.40 -27.61 -33.20
CA LYS A 5 -58.53 -26.42 -33.25
C LYS A 5 -58.80 -25.58 -31.99
N LEU A 6 -57.84 -25.54 -31.06
CA LEU A 6 -57.83 -24.55 -29.98
C LEU A 6 -57.60 -23.16 -30.60
N ILE A 7 -58.66 -22.35 -30.68
CA ILE A 7 -58.59 -20.93 -31.00
C ILE A 7 -58.40 -20.19 -29.67
N LEU A 8 -57.16 -19.78 -29.39
CA LEU A 8 -56.89 -18.83 -28.30
C LEU A 8 -57.31 -17.44 -28.78
N SER A 9 -58.19 -16.76 -28.04
CA SER A 9 -58.60 -15.39 -28.36
C SER A 9 -57.41 -14.44 -28.26
N GLU A 10 -57.34 -13.42 -29.13
CA GLU A 10 -56.24 -12.43 -29.16
C GLU A 10 -55.99 -11.75 -27.79
N ASN A 11 -57.03 -11.63 -26.96
CA ASN A 11 -56.92 -11.10 -25.59
C ASN A 11 -56.21 -12.05 -24.61
N SER A 12 -56.26 -13.36 -24.85
CA SER A 12 -55.58 -14.37 -24.02
C SER A 12 -54.08 -14.39 -24.31
N MET A 13 -53.70 -14.21 -25.58
CA MET A 13 -52.31 -14.19 -26.02
C MET A 13 -51.59 -12.90 -25.59
N SER A 14 -52.27 -11.74 -25.65
CA SER A 14 -51.77 -10.47 -25.13
C SER A 14 -51.51 -10.51 -23.62
N ARG A 15 -52.40 -11.15 -22.84
CA ARG A 15 -52.23 -11.35 -21.40
C ARG A 15 -51.05 -12.27 -21.09
N ILE A 16 -50.89 -13.38 -21.80
CA ILE A 16 -49.76 -14.30 -21.62
C ILE A 16 -48.43 -13.61 -21.97
N VAL A 17 -48.38 -12.85 -23.06
CA VAL A 17 -47.18 -12.06 -23.44
C VAL A 17 -46.87 -11.00 -22.37
N THR A 18 -47.89 -10.35 -21.81
CA THR A 18 -47.73 -9.36 -20.73
C THR A 18 -47.23 -10.02 -19.44
N TYR A 19 -47.76 -11.18 -19.05
CA TYR A 19 -47.28 -11.93 -17.88
C TYR A 19 -45.86 -12.47 -18.08
N VAL A 20 -45.50 -12.90 -19.29
CA VAL A 20 -44.13 -13.33 -19.63
C VAL A 20 -43.17 -12.14 -19.62
N LEU A 21 -43.58 -10.96 -20.10
CA LEU A 21 -42.79 -9.72 -20.01
C LEU A 21 -42.59 -9.27 -18.56
N ILE A 22 -43.62 -9.34 -17.72
CA ILE A 22 -43.53 -9.00 -16.29
C ILE A 22 -42.64 -10.00 -15.54
N LEU A 23 -42.70 -11.31 -15.88
CA LEU A 23 -41.80 -12.31 -15.31
C LEU A 23 -40.33 -12.06 -15.72
N LEU A 24 -40.08 -11.69 -16.99
CA LEU A 24 -38.74 -11.36 -17.50
C LEU A 24 -38.19 -10.05 -16.92
N LEU A 25 -39.04 -9.11 -16.53
CA LEU A 25 -38.64 -7.88 -15.84
C LEU A 25 -38.43 -8.07 -14.32
N SER A 26 -38.91 -9.19 -13.76
CA SER A 26 -38.79 -9.52 -12.33
C SER A 26 -37.59 -10.42 -11.97
N SER A 27 -36.81 -10.86 -12.96
CA SER A 27 -35.52 -11.50 -12.70
C SER A 27 -34.54 -10.46 -12.18
N ASN A 28 -34.58 -10.26 -10.86
CA ASN A 28 -33.54 -9.61 -10.09
C ASN A 28 -32.21 -10.31 -10.41
N THR A 29 -31.48 -9.78 -11.37
CA THR A 29 -30.04 -9.96 -11.36
C THR A 29 -29.58 -9.28 -10.09
N ALA A 30 -29.22 -10.09 -9.09
CA ALA A 30 -28.28 -9.64 -8.08
C ALA A 30 -27.09 -9.09 -8.86
N LEU A 31 -27.00 -7.77 -8.95
CA LEU A 31 -25.80 -7.06 -9.36
C LEU A 31 -24.79 -7.43 -8.27
N PHE A 32 -24.07 -8.53 -8.49
CA PHE A 32 -22.87 -8.83 -7.73
C PHE A 32 -21.97 -7.62 -7.95
N GLY A 33 -21.87 -6.79 -6.91
CA GLY A 33 -20.99 -5.62 -6.92
C GLY A 33 -19.64 -6.06 -7.45
N GLN A 34 -19.16 -5.38 -8.49
CA GLN A 34 -17.82 -5.67 -8.97
C GLN A 34 -16.87 -5.42 -7.80
N ALA A 35 -16.24 -6.48 -7.30
CA ALA A 35 -15.22 -6.39 -6.26
C ALA A 35 -14.15 -5.40 -6.73
N CYS A 36 -14.21 -4.19 -6.19
CA CYS A 36 -13.23 -3.13 -6.40
C CYS A 36 -12.28 -3.17 -5.21
N CYS A 37 -10.98 -3.04 -5.45
CA CYS A 37 -9.99 -3.30 -4.40
C CYS A 37 -9.44 -1.97 -3.89
N SER A 38 -9.23 -1.86 -2.58
CA SER A 38 -8.52 -0.75 -1.94
C SER A 38 -7.00 -0.80 -2.20
N GLY A 39 -6.61 -0.68 -3.47
CA GLY A 39 -5.23 -0.56 -3.92
C GLY A 39 -4.74 0.88 -3.87
N GLY A 40 -4.55 1.43 -2.67
CA GLY A 40 -3.92 2.75 -2.52
C GLY A 40 -2.46 2.75 -3.01
N VAL A 41 -2.01 3.91 -3.51
CA VAL A 41 -0.61 4.14 -3.93
C VAL A 41 0.34 3.86 -2.74
N PRO A 42 1.35 2.99 -2.87
CA PRO A 42 2.15 2.44 -1.75
C PRO A 42 3.21 3.40 -1.19
N ILE A 43 2.91 4.70 -1.13
CA ILE A 43 3.80 5.71 -0.57
C ILE A 43 3.87 5.58 0.95
N SER A 44 2.75 5.24 1.60
CA SER A 44 2.65 5.18 3.05
C SER A 44 3.40 3.99 3.66
N SER A 45 3.45 2.82 3.02
CA SER A 45 3.98 1.60 3.65
C SER A 45 5.50 1.56 3.85
N ASN A 46 6.25 2.53 3.33
CA ASN A 46 7.71 2.47 3.23
C ASN A 46 8.46 3.62 3.93
N LEU A 47 7.74 4.50 4.62
CA LEU A 47 8.30 5.63 5.36
C LEU A 47 8.96 5.19 6.68
N GLY A 48 10.18 4.67 6.61
CA GLY A 48 10.85 4.04 7.75
C GLY A 48 12.24 4.58 8.12
N LEU A 49 12.73 5.63 7.46
CA LEU A 49 14.07 6.18 7.75
C LEU A 49 14.05 7.15 8.93
N SER A 50 15.08 7.04 9.78
CA SER A 50 15.40 8.01 10.83
C SER A 50 15.90 9.33 10.22
N SER A 51 16.02 10.39 11.03
CA SER A 51 16.68 11.63 10.58
C SER A 51 18.13 11.36 10.17
N GLY A 52 18.55 12.01 9.08
CA GLY A 52 19.95 12.14 8.73
C GLY A 52 20.63 13.22 9.56
N GLN A 53 21.94 13.11 9.74
CA GLN A 53 22.77 14.18 10.33
C GLN A 53 22.74 15.43 9.43
N LYS A 54 23.06 16.60 9.99
CA LYS A 54 23.17 17.84 9.18
C LYS A 54 24.09 17.62 7.97
N GLN A 55 23.65 18.07 6.79
CA GLN A 55 24.36 17.93 5.51
C GLN A 55 24.65 16.48 5.09
N SER A 56 23.85 15.52 5.58
CA SER A 56 23.83 14.15 5.05
C SER A 56 22.74 13.99 4.00
N TRP A 57 23.08 13.25 2.95
CA TRP A 57 22.14 12.76 1.95
C TRP A 57 21.89 11.28 2.20
N GLN A 58 20.62 10.88 2.24
CA GLN A 58 20.23 9.49 2.34
C GLN A 58 19.31 9.15 1.18
N PHE A 59 19.57 8.02 0.55
CA PHE A 59 18.84 7.49 -0.58
C PHE A 59 18.28 6.13 -0.20
N LEU A 60 17.01 5.90 -0.51
CA LEU A 60 16.36 4.61 -0.33
C LEU A 60 15.61 4.27 -1.62
N LEU A 61 15.99 3.14 -2.20
CA LEU A 61 15.30 2.53 -3.32
C LEU A 61 14.59 1.28 -2.82
N THR A 62 13.26 1.27 -2.88
CA THR A 62 12.43 0.15 -2.42
C THR A 62 11.68 -0.45 -3.59
N TYR A 63 11.81 -1.76 -3.79
CA TYR A 63 10.96 -2.55 -4.64
C TYR A 63 9.95 -3.33 -3.80
N ASP A 64 8.67 -3.06 -4.02
CA ASP A 64 7.53 -3.75 -3.42
C ASP A 64 6.78 -4.56 -4.46
N PHE A 65 6.61 -5.86 -4.20
CA PHE A 65 5.72 -6.74 -4.94
C PHE A 65 4.56 -7.16 -4.03
N ASN A 66 3.34 -6.73 -4.37
CA ASN A 66 2.12 -7.04 -3.62
C ASN A 66 1.24 -7.98 -4.44
N SER A 67 1.02 -9.21 -3.94
CA SER A 67 0.14 -10.19 -4.56
C SER A 67 -1.23 -10.15 -3.88
N MET A 68 -2.28 -9.98 -4.67
CA MET A 68 -3.67 -9.95 -4.22
C MET A 68 -4.45 -11.06 -4.92
N ASN A 69 -4.56 -12.21 -4.26
CA ASN A 69 -5.29 -13.37 -4.76
C ASN A 69 -6.45 -13.77 -3.82
N ASP A 70 -6.52 -13.18 -2.61
CA ASP A 70 -7.51 -13.55 -1.61
C ASP A 70 -8.74 -12.66 -1.79
N LEU A 71 -9.89 -13.28 -2.09
CA LEU A 71 -11.18 -12.61 -2.10
C LEU A 71 -11.79 -12.70 -0.70
N ILE A 72 -11.98 -11.57 -0.03
CA ILE A 72 -12.55 -11.52 1.31
C ILE A 72 -13.85 -10.75 1.29
N ASP A 73 -14.89 -11.33 1.88
CA ASP A 73 -16.14 -10.63 2.19
C ASP A 73 -16.22 -10.37 3.70
N ASN A 74 -16.11 -9.09 4.06
CA ASN A 74 -15.94 -8.64 5.43
C ASN A 74 -14.74 -9.30 6.11
N SER A 75 -14.93 -10.41 6.82
CA SER A 75 -13.85 -11.17 7.46
C SER A 75 -13.70 -12.60 6.93
N SER A 76 -14.54 -13.00 5.99
CA SER A 76 -14.63 -14.38 5.49
C SER A 76 -13.85 -14.51 4.19
N LEU A 77 -12.91 -15.45 4.14
CA LEU A 77 -12.22 -15.80 2.90
C LEU A 77 -13.18 -16.58 1.99
N LEU A 78 -13.38 -16.10 0.78
CA LEU A 78 -14.16 -16.75 -0.26
C LEU A 78 -13.26 -17.60 -1.15
N VAL A 79 -13.79 -18.73 -1.63
CA VAL A 79 -13.12 -19.56 -2.62
C VAL A 79 -13.34 -18.91 -3.99
N ASP A 80 -12.33 -18.19 -4.45
CA ASP A 80 -12.28 -17.61 -5.79
C ASP A 80 -10.88 -17.77 -6.40
N ASP A 81 -10.84 -18.17 -7.67
CA ASP A 81 -9.62 -18.14 -8.49
C ASP A 81 -9.89 -17.48 -9.85
N THR A 82 -10.99 -16.73 -9.95
CA THR A 82 -11.35 -16.02 -11.16
C THR A 82 -10.56 -14.73 -11.30
N ARG A 83 -10.09 -14.12 -10.20
CA ARG A 83 -9.37 -12.85 -10.24
C ARG A 83 -8.05 -12.93 -9.49
N ARG A 84 -7.00 -12.42 -10.12
CA ARG A 84 -5.69 -12.24 -9.50
C ARG A 84 -5.14 -10.88 -9.83
N ARG A 85 -4.46 -10.27 -8.88
CA ARG A 85 -3.81 -8.97 -9.09
C ARG A 85 -2.43 -8.95 -8.48
N ALA A 86 -1.57 -8.16 -9.11
CA ALA A 86 -0.25 -7.89 -8.61
C ALA A 86 0.05 -6.39 -8.76
N THR A 87 0.75 -5.83 -7.78
CA THR A 87 1.31 -4.49 -7.87
C THR A 87 2.82 -4.58 -7.74
N HIS A 88 3.53 -3.99 -8.68
CA HIS A 88 4.97 -3.77 -8.60
C HIS A 88 5.20 -2.27 -8.38
N SER A 89 5.93 -1.91 -7.32
CA SER A 89 6.24 -0.52 -7.01
C SER A 89 7.72 -0.34 -6.76
N ASN A 90 8.34 0.54 -7.55
CA ASN A 90 9.68 1.04 -7.29
C ASN A 90 9.55 2.43 -6.68
N LEU A 91 9.85 2.55 -5.39
CA LEU A 91 9.81 3.81 -4.65
C LEU A 91 11.22 4.34 -4.46
N PHE A 92 11.45 5.58 -4.87
CA PHE A 92 12.68 6.31 -4.63
C PHE A 92 12.42 7.39 -3.59
N GLU A 93 13.12 7.30 -2.45
CA GLU A 93 13.08 8.26 -1.36
C GLU A 93 14.46 8.92 -1.20
N VAL A 94 14.47 10.25 -1.09
CA VAL A 94 15.66 11.05 -0.81
C VAL A 94 15.40 11.85 0.46
N ASN A 95 16.33 11.76 1.43
CA ASN A 95 16.31 12.58 2.63
C ASN A 95 17.55 13.48 2.63
N TYR A 96 17.35 14.75 2.97
CA TYR A 96 18.42 15.73 3.14
C TYR A 96 18.32 16.42 4.50
N GLY A 97 19.37 16.29 5.31
CA GLY A 97 19.46 16.94 6.62
C GLY A 97 19.75 18.43 6.49
N LEU A 98 18.71 19.27 6.53
CA LEU A 98 18.84 20.75 6.48
C LEU A 98 19.56 21.29 7.72
N THR A 99 19.23 20.74 8.89
CA THR A 99 19.87 21.05 10.18
C THR A 99 20.08 19.75 10.96
N GLU A 100 20.59 19.82 12.19
CA GLU A 100 20.70 18.64 13.07
C GLU A 100 19.33 18.09 13.52
N LYS A 101 18.23 18.85 13.32
CA LYS A 101 16.88 18.45 13.72
C LYS A 101 15.87 18.44 12.59
N ILE A 102 16.17 19.07 11.46
CA ILE A 102 15.23 19.24 10.35
C ILE A 102 15.75 18.44 9.15
N THR A 103 14.90 17.56 8.63
CA THR A 103 15.15 16.79 7.43
C THR A 103 14.06 17.07 6.40
N LEU A 104 14.45 17.31 5.15
CA LEU A 104 13.55 17.38 4.01
C LEU A 104 13.56 16.02 3.31
N THR A 105 12.38 15.43 3.09
CA THR A 105 12.22 14.15 2.40
C THR A 105 11.43 14.38 1.11
N GLY A 106 11.92 13.84 0.00
CA GLY A 106 11.21 13.77 -1.27
C GLY A 106 11.04 12.32 -1.72
N MET A 107 9.90 11.99 -2.29
CA MET A 107 9.58 10.63 -2.75
C MET A 107 8.86 10.64 -4.09
N VAL A 108 9.17 9.65 -4.92
CA VAL A 108 8.47 9.36 -6.17
C VAL A 108 8.43 7.86 -6.40
N SER A 109 7.37 7.36 -7.04
CA SER A 109 7.24 5.94 -7.35
C SER A 109 6.99 5.69 -8.83
N ILE A 110 7.43 4.53 -9.31
CA ILE A 110 7.02 3.94 -10.59
C ILE A 110 6.21 2.69 -10.24
N ILE A 111 4.96 2.66 -10.69
CA ILE A 111 4.00 1.62 -10.33
C ILE A 111 3.56 0.90 -11.59
N ARG A 112 3.50 -0.42 -11.49
CA ARG A 112 2.85 -1.29 -12.46
C ARG A 112 1.74 -2.08 -11.76
N GLN A 113 0.52 -1.90 -12.21
CA GLN A 113 -0.65 -2.66 -11.74
C GLN A 113 -0.97 -3.74 -12.76
N GLU A 114 -1.17 -4.96 -12.29
CA GLU A 114 -1.54 -6.11 -13.11
C GLU A 114 -2.83 -6.72 -12.61
N ARG A 115 -3.66 -7.18 -13.55
CA ARG A 115 -4.89 -7.91 -13.28
C ARG A 115 -5.06 -9.01 -14.29
N THR A 116 -5.33 -10.21 -13.78
CA THR A 116 -5.77 -11.36 -14.57
C THR A 116 -7.19 -11.73 -14.16
N ILE A 117 -8.08 -11.87 -15.14
CA ILE A 117 -9.44 -12.37 -14.95
C ILE A 117 -9.58 -13.67 -15.76
N LYS A 118 -10.01 -14.75 -15.12
CA LYS A 118 -10.42 -15.98 -15.79
C LYS A 118 -11.89 -15.89 -16.12
N THR A 119 -12.20 -16.01 -17.41
CA THR A 119 -13.59 -16.05 -17.90
C THR A 119 -14.17 -17.46 -17.76
N ILE A 120 -15.49 -17.58 -17.92
CA ILE A 120 -16.22 -18.85 -17.89
C ILE A 120 -15.68 -19.85 -18.94
N SER A 121 -15.14 -19.35 -20.06
CA SER A 121 -14.50 -20.16 -21.10
C SER A 121 -13.03 -20.51 -20.82
N GLU A 122 -12.57 -20.36 -19.56
CA GLU A 122 -11.19 -20.52 -19.09
C GLU A 122 -10.13 -19.64 -19.78
N LYS A 123 -10.55 -18.74 -20.67
CA LYS A 123 -9.67 -17.75 -21.28
C LYS A 123 -9.24 -16.74 -20.22
N LYS A 124 -7.93 -16.51 -20.13
CA LYS A 124 -7.32 -15.50 -19.25
C LYS A 124 -7.30 -14.16 -19.97
N ASP A 125 -7.91 -13.15 -19.36
CA ASP A 125 -7.78 -11.75 -19.74
C ASP A 125 -6.76 -11.08 -18.84
N PHE A 126 -5.63 -10.65 -19.42
CA PHE A 126 -4.56 -9.96 -18.71
C PHE A 126 -4.56 -8.48 -19.10
N THR A 127 -4.64 -7.62 -18.09
CA THR A 127 -4.53 -6.17 -18.24
C THR A 127 -3.46 -5.65 -17.31
N TYR A 128 -2.65 -4.72 -17.79
CA TYR A 128 -1.71 -3.99 -16.94
C TYR A 128 -1.72 -2.49 -17.24
N THR A 129 -1.35 -1.70 -16.24
CA THR A 129 -1.00 -0.30 -16.41
C THR A 129 0.37 -0.07 -15.79
N GLN A 130 1.09 0.92 -16.30
CA GLN A 130 2.38 1.30 -15.75
C GLN A 130 2.60 2.79 -15.92
N GLY A 131 3.17 3.43 -14.90
CA GLY A 131 3.52 4.83 -14.97
C GLY A 131 4.13 5.34 -13.67
N LEU A 132 4.39 6.64 -13.64
CA LEU A 132 4.68 7.33 -12.39
C LEU A 132 3.46 7.23 -11.48
N GLY A 133 3.71 6.89 -10.22
CA GLY A 133 2.74 7.11 -9.14
C GLY A 133 2.78 8.55 -8.67
N ASP A 134 2.01 8.85 -7.63
CA ASP A 134 2.06 10.16 -7.00
C ASP A 134 3.42 10.38 -6.29
N GLY A 135 3.82 11.66 -6.18
CA GLY A 135 5.00 12.07 -5.44
C GLY A 135 4.64 12.53 -4.03
N ALA A 136 5.62 12.70 -3.16
CA ALA A 136 5.38 13.30 -1.86
C ALA A 136 6.62 14.05 -1.35
N ILE A 137 6.37 15.11 -0.59
CA ILE A 137 7.41 15.90 0.08
C ILE A 137 7.02 15.97 1.56
N LEU A 138 7.95 15.70 2.46
CA LEU A 138 7.74 15.78 3.90
C LEU A 138 8.82 16.64 4.54
N LEU A 139 8.42 17.52 5.43
CA LEU A 139 9.34 18.14 6.38
C LEU A 139 9.28 17.34 7.68
N LYS A 140 10.41 16.81 8.12
CA LYS A 140 10.54 16.03 9.36
C LYS A 140 11.33 16.84 10.39
N TYR A 141 10.84 16.87 11.62
CA TYR A 141 11.45 17.53 12.77
C TYR A 141 11.71 16.53 13.88
N GLN A 142 12.94 16.51 14.38
CA GLN A 142 13.36 15.72 15.52
C GLN A 142 13.08 16.47 16.83
N LEU A 143 12.12 15.96 17.61
CA LEU A 143 11.67 16.56 18.87
C LEU A 143 12.69 16.34 19.99
N SER A 144 13.23 15.13 20.10
CA SER A 144 14.25 14.79 21.10
C SER A 144 15.66 14.85 20.49
N SER A 145 16.56 15.63 21.09
CA SER A 145 17.90 15.91 20.55
C SER A 145 19.01 15.56 21.54
N ASN A 146 19.98 14.79 21.06
CA ASN A 146 21.41 14.81 21.40
C ASN A 146 21.80 14.84 22.89
N ASP A 147 21.48 13.79 23.63
CA ASP A 147 22.51 13.26 24.53
C ASP A 147 23.36 12.27 23.76
N VAL A 148 24.67 12.27 24.00
CA VAL A 148 25.63 11.32 23.42
C VAL A 148 25.24 9.86 23.75
N ASP A 149 24.44 9.68 24.80
CA ASP A 149 23.84 8.43 25.28
C ASP A 149 22.33 8.29 24.99
N ALA A 150 21.73 9.16 24.15
CA ALA A 150 20.30 9.13 23.86
C ALA A 150 19.93 7.84 23.12
N LYS A 151 19.56 6.82 23.90
CA LYS A 151 19.07 5.54 23.41
C LYS A 151 17.76 5.67 22.64
N SER A 152 17.07 6.81 22.70
CA SER A 152 15.77 7.02 22.06
C SER A 152 15.71 8.25 21.17
N GLN A 153 14.98 8.15 20.07
CA GLN A 153 14.69 9.26 19.16
C GLN A 153 13.19 9.39 18.97
N LEU A 154 12.72 10.63 18.84
CA LEU A 154 11.34 10.96 18.49
C LEU A 154 11.33 12.01 17.40
N LEU A 155 10.62 11.70 16.32
CA LEU A 155 10.47 12.55 15.16
C LEU A 155 9.00 12.67 14.79
N VAL A 156 8.65 13.82 14.24
CA VAL A 156 7.36 14.09 13.62
C VAL A 156 7.60 14.68 12.24
N GLY A 157 6.67 14.50 11.32
CA GLY A 157 6.77 15.05 10.00
C GLY A 157 5.41 15.24 9.36
N ALA A 158 5.35 16.17 8.42
CA ALA A 158 4.15 16.42 7.65
C ALA A 158 4.51 16.92 6.26
N GLY A 159 3.61 16.74 5.31
CA GLY A 159 3.73 17.34 4.01
C GLY A 159 2.78 16.78 2.98
N PRO A 160 2.76 17.36 1.77
CA PRO A 160 1.80 17.00 0.76
C PRO A 160 2.22 15.76 -0.04
N LYS A 161 1.21 15.02 -0.48
CA LYS A 161 1.30 14.13 -1.63
C LYS A 161 0.87 14.89 -2.89
N ILE A 162 1.69 14.82 -3.92
CA ILE A 162 1.57 15.59 -5.16
C ILE A 162 1.03 14.67 -6.27
N PRO A 163 -0.11 15.02 -6.91
CA PRO A 163 -0.76 14.17 -7.91
C PRO A 163 -0.09 14.24 -9.29
N ILE A 164 1.12 13.69 -9.39
CA ILE A 164 1.88 13.62 -10.66
C ILE A 164 1.59 12.32 -11.43
N GLY A 165 0.94 11.34 -10.81
CA GLY A 165 0.58 10.08 -11.46
C GLY A 165 -0.67 10.19 -12.33
N ARG A 166 -0.72 9.40 -13.41
CA ARG A 166 -1.86 9.38 -14.33
C ARG A 166 -3.06 8.64 -13.74
N THR A 167 -4.27 9.10 -14.09
CA THR A 167 -5.56 8.56 -13.60
C THR A 167 -6.59 8.30 -14.70
N ASN A 168 -6.14 8.10 -15.95
CA ASN A 168 -7.04 7.97 -17.10
C ASN A 168 -6.64 6.85 -18.07
N PHE A 169 -5.98 5.80 -17.58
CA PHE A 169 -5.73 4.63 -18.42
C PHE A 169 -7.05 3.98 -18.83
N LYS A 170 -7.13 3.60 -20.12
CA LYS A 170 -8.26 2.94 -20.75
C LYS A 170 -7.84 1.54 -21.24
N ASN A 171 -8.78 0.61 -21.33
CA ASN A 171 -8.53 -0.72 -21.90
C ASN A 171 -8.54 -0.70 -23.45
N ASN A 172 -8.33 -1.86 -24.08
CA ASN A 172 -8.23 -2.01 -25.54
C ASN A 172 -9.52 -1.65 -26.30
N ILE A 173 -10.65 -1.49 -25.61
CA ILE A 173 -11.95 -1.08 -26.18
C ILE A 173 -12.33 0.35 -25.79
N GLY A 174 -11.40 1.12 -25.20
CA GLY A 174 -11.58 2.53 -24.88
C GLY A 174 -12.31 2.82 -23.55
N LEU A 175 -12.61 1.81 -22.74
CA LEU A 175 -13.23 2.01 -21.42
C LEU A 175 -12.20 2.35 -20.35
N SER A 176 -12.49 3.34 -19.52
CA SER A 176 -11.64 3.72 -18.39
C SER A 176 -11.43 2.56 -17.43
N LEU A 177 -10.18 2.33 -17.05
CA LEU A 177 -9.84 1.33 -16.06
C LEU A 177 -10.26 1.80 -14.66
N PRO A 178 -10.66 0.86 -13.78
CA PRO A 178 -11.04 1.18 -12.40
C PRO A 178 -9.88 1.81 -11.63
N ALA A 179 -10.21 2.51 -10.55
CA ALA A 179 -9.26 3.32 -9.79
C ALA A 179 -8.07 2.53 -9.25
N ASP A 180 -8.30 1.26 -8.92
CA ASP A 180 -7.29 0.35 -8.43
C ASP A 180 -6.25 -0.06 -9.48
N MET A 181 -6.55 0.12 -10.77
CA MET A 181 -5.65 -0.08 -11.89
C MET A 181 -4.97 1.22 -12.35
N GLN A 182 -5.22 2.35 -11.70
CA GLN A 182 -4.54 3.61 -12.03
C GLN A 182 -3.28 3.77 -11.16
N PRO A 183 -2.13 4.21 -11.71
CA PRO A 183 -0.92 4.40 -10.92
C PRO A 183 -0.96 5.66 -10.04
N GLY A 184 -1.72 6.70 -10.43
CA GLY A 184 -1.92 7.91 -9.64
C GLY A 184 -3.30 7.98 -8.98
N SER A 185 -3.43 8.89 -8.01
CA SER A 185 -4.74 9.22 -7.44
C SER A 185 -5.35 10.49 -8.03
N GLY A 186 -4.52 11.38 -8.61
CA GLY A 186 -4.96 12.65 -9.18
C GLY A 186 -5.51 13.66 -8.16
N ALA A 187 -5.22 13.44 -6.87
CA ALA A 187 -5.59 14.35 -5.79
C ALA A 187 -4.39 14.67 -4.89
N TRP A 188 -4.38 15.90 -4.38
CA TRP A 188 -3.49 16.30 -3.29
C TRP A 188 -3.93 15.65 -1.99
N ASP A 189 -3.01 15.01 -1.28
CA ASP A 189 -3.26 14.47 0.05
C ASP A 189 -2.35 15.18 1.06
N VAL A 190 -2.75 15.18 2.34
CA VAL A 190 -1.90 15.58 3.45
C VAL A 190 -1.39 14.30 4.13
N ILE A 191 -0.08 14.19 4.29
CA ILE A 191 0.56 13.11 5.04
C ILE A 191 1.06 13.67 6.36
N LEU A 192 0.66 13.02 7.45
CA LEU A 192 1.24 13.18 8.78
C LEU A 192 2.01 11.91 9.11
N TRP A 193 3.17 12.07 9.73
CA TRP A 193 4.09 10.99 10.04
C TRP A 193 4.71 11.22 11.42
N SER A 194 4.90 10.15 12.17
CA SER A 194 5.72 10.18 13.38
C SER A 194 6.53 8.91 13.50
N TYR A 195 7.67 9.03 14.18
CA TYR A 195 8.60 7.93 14.38
C TYR A 195 9.22 8.00 15.76
N PHE A 196 9.27 6.86 16.41
CA PHE A 196 9.98 6.65 17.64
C PHE A 196 10.95 5.49 17.48
N SER A 197 12.14 5.60 18.03
CA SER A 197 13.05 4.48 18.18
C SER A 197 13.68 4.46 19.56
N ARG A 198 14.02 3.26 20.04
CA ARG A 198 14.79 3.05 21.25
C ARG A 198 15.76 1.88 21.08
N ALA A 199 17.05 2.17 21.03
CA ALA A 199 18.12 1.18 21.13
C ALA A 199 18.23 0.66 22.58
N GLY A 200 18.73 -0.56 22.74
CA GLY A 200 18.90 -1.13 24.07
C GLY A 200 17.58 -1.35 24.83
N PHE A 201 16.46 -1.61 24.13
CA PHE A 201 15.13 -1.65 24.75
C PHE A 201 15.00 -2.80 25.76
N ILE A 202 15.46 -3.99 25.39
CA ILE A 202 15.52 -5.18 26.27
C ILE A 202 16.98 -5.56 26.52
N TRP A 203 17.75 -5.71 25.45
CA TRP A 203 19.19 -6.01 25.47
C TRP A 203 19.96 -4.96 24.67
N PRO A 204 21.27 -4.78 24.88
CA PRO A 204 22.07 -3.79 24.16
C PRO A 204 21.92 -3.84 22.63
N ASN A 205 21.78 -5.04 22.06
CA ASN A 205 21.64 -5.26 20.63
C ASN A 205 20.20 -5.23 20.12
N PHE A 206 19.23 -4.98 20.99
CA PHE A 206 17.81 -5.00 20.68
C PHE A 206 17.25 -3.58 20.59
N SER A 207 16.60 -3.25 19.48
CA SER A 207 15.94 -1.96 19.30
C SER A 207 14.44 -2.11 19.07
N LEU A 208 13.70 -1.13 19.61
CA LEU A 208 12.29 -0.94 19.38
C LEU A 208 12.10 0.23 18.42
N THR A 209 11.17 0.11 17.49
CA THR A 209 10.75 1.19 16.59
C THR A 209 9.23 1.27 16.55
N ALA A 210 8.68 2.48 16.49
CA ALA A 210 7.27 2.69 16.22
C ALA A 210 7.12 3.77 15.15
N THR A 211 6.20 3.59 14.22
CA THR A 211 5.93 4.56 13.15
C THR A 211 4.43 4.69 12.94
N SER A 212 3.92 5.92 12.99
CA SER A 212 2.53 6.22 12.70
C SER A 212 2.43 7.07 11.45
N ILE A 213 1.46 6.78 10.59
CA ILE A 213 1.26 7.49 9.33
C ILE A 213 -0.24 7.73 9.18
N TYR A 214 -0.62 8.98 8.92
CA TYR A 214 -1.98 9.33 8.59
C TYR A 214 -2.00 10.08 7.26
N ARG A 215 -2.78 9.56 6.31
CA ARG A 215 -3.00 10.19 5.00
C ARG A 215 -4.44 10.67 4.94
N TYR A 216 -4.59 11.99 4.95
CA TYR A 216 -5.86 12.65 4.68
C TYR A 216 -5.98 12.91 3.19
N THR A 217 -6.94 12.27 2.54
CA THR A 217 -7.05 12.27 1.08
C THR A 217 -7.86 13.44 0.55
N GLY A 218 -7.40 14.00 -0.57
CA GLY A 218 -8.18 14.97 -1.35
C GLY A 218 -9.11 14.31 -2.36
N THR A 219 -9.92 15.13 -3.01
CA THR A 219 -10.84 14.70 -4.08
C THR A 219 -10.27 15.06 -5.45
N ASN A 220 -10.16 14.08 -6.34
CA ASN A 220 -9.94 14.33 -7.77
C ASN A 220 -11.30 14.62 -8.43
N ARG A 221 -11.46 15.83 -8.97
CA ARG A 221 -12.72 16.28 -9.60
C ARG A 221 -12.87 15.87 -11.07
N HIS A 222 -11.82 15.30 -11.66
CA HIS A 222 -11.77 14.89 -13.06
C HIS A 222 -11.24 13.46 -13.18
N TYR A 223 -11.57 12.61 -12.19
CA TYR A 223 -11.11 11.22 -12.21
C TYR A 223 -11.74 10.52 -13.40
N ASN A 224 -10.96 9.76 -14.17
CA ASN A 224 -11.42 9.18 -15.44
C ASN A 224 -12.13 10.19 -16.37
N GLU A 225 -11.76 11.48 -16.27
CA GLU A 225 -12.29 12.61 -17.06
C GLU A 225 -13.70 13.10 -16.67
N THR A 226 -14.48 12.36 -15.88
CA THR A 226 -15.92 12.64 -15.72
C THR A 226 -16.49 12.57 -14.31
N GLN A 227 -15.76 12.04 -13.31
CA GLN A 227 -16.33 11.79 -11.97
C GLN A 227 -15.47 12.37 -10.84
N PHE A 228 -16.11 12.66 -9.70
CA PHE A 228 -15.42 12.99 -8.47
C PHE A 228 -15.00 11.68 -7.78
N TYR A 229 -13.72 11.52 -7.51
CA TYR A 229 -13.20 10.36 -6.80
C TYR A 229 -12.31 10.79 -5.64
N ARG A 230 -12.57 10.25 -4.46
CA ARG A 230 -11.73 10.42 -3.27
C ARG A 230 -11.40 9.05 -2.70
N PHE A 231 -10.12 8.72 -2.64
CA PHE A 231 -9.67 7.53 -1.92
C PHE A 231 -9.96 7.69 -0.42
N GLY A 232 -10.15 6.60 0.30
CA GLY A 232 -10.33 6.62 1.74
C GLY A 232 -9.12 7.17 2.49
N ASN A 233 -9.36 7.87 3.59
CA ASN A 233 -8.32 8.27 4.52
C ASN A 233 -7.65 7.01 5.08
N GLU A 234 -6.35 7.05 5.27
CA GLU A 234 -5.58 5.89 5.71
C GLU A 234 -4.79 6.20 6.98
N PHE A 235 -4.89 5.32 7.97
CA PHE A 235 -4.02 5.30 9.14
C PHE A 235 -3.20 4.01 9.13
N GLN A 236 -1.90 4.13 9.38
CA GLN A 236 -1.01 3.00 9.59
C GLN A 236 -0.21 3.17 10.87
N PHE A 237 -0.02 2.07 11.59
CA PHE A 237 0.86 1.98 12.74
C PHE A 237 1.76 0.76 12.61
N ASN A 238 3.08 0.97 12.66
CA ASN A 238 4.09 -0.07 12.61
C ASN A 238 4.79 -0.15 13.96
N LEU A 239 4.82 -1.32 14.59
CA LEU A 239 5.61 -1.61 15.78
C LEU A 239 6.68 -2.65 15.43
N GLY A 240 7.93 -2.22 15.42
CA GLY A 240 9.08 -3.01 14.99
C GLY A 240 10.04 -3.36 16.12
N PHE A 241 10.55 -4.57 16.05
CA PHE A 241 11.58 -5.11 16.93
C PHE A 241 12.76 -5.55 16.08
N ASN A 242 13.97 -5.10 16.43
CA ASN A 242 15.18 -5.45 15.69
C ASN A 242 16.24 -6.01 16.62
N ASN A 243 16.87 -7.12 16.24
CA ASN A 243 17.98 -7.72 16.95
C ASN A 243 19.22 -7.71 16.05
N ARG A 244 20.28 -7.03 16.51
CA ARG A 244 21.53 -6.90 15.78
C ARG A 244 22.53 -7.99 16.18
N PHE A 245 23.13 -8.63 15.18
CA PHE A 245 24.14 -9.66 15.35
C PHE A 245 25.19 -9.58 14.24
N VAL A 246 26.28 -10.33 14.42
CA VAL A 246 27.42 -10.37 13.49
C VAL A 246 27.49 -11.76 12.87
N VAL A 247 27.66 -11.83 11.55
CA VAL A 247 27.94 -13.07 10.82
C VAL A 247 29.22 -12.87 10.02
N GLY A 248 30.32 -13.49 10.46
CA GLY A 248 31.65 -13.23 9.91
C GLY A 248 32.06 -11.77 10.12
N THR A 249 32.18 -11.01 9.02
CA THR A 249 32.49 -9.57 9.04
C THR A 249 31.27 -8.68 8.81
N MET A 250 30.08 -9.25 8.57
CA MET A 250 28.87 -8.51 8.24
C MET A 250 28.01 -8.26 9.48
N LEU A 251 27.47 -7.05 9.60
CA LEU A 251 26.46 -6.70 10.61
C LEU A 251 25.06 -6.92 10.03
N MET A 252 24.25 -7.71 10.72
CA MET A 252 22.88 -8.01 10.31
C MET A 252 21.89 -7.65 11.41
N ASP A 253 20.70 -7.21 11.03
CA ASP A 253 19.58 -6.95 11.93
C ASP A 253 18.40 -7.87 11.54
N ALA A 254 18.05 -8.82 12.41
CA ALA A 254 16.80 -9.55 12.27
C ALA A 254 15.65 -8.64 12.72
N MET A 255 14.63 -8.51 11.89
CA MET A 255 13.52 -7.59 12.07
C MET A 255 12.20 -8.34 12.16
N LEU A 256 11.34 -7.92 13.08
CA LEU A 256 9.94 -8.32 13.13
C LEU A 256 9.08 -7.06 13.34
N VAL A 257 8.19 -6.78 12.40
CA VAL A 257 7.26 -5.64 12.49
C VAL A 257 5.82 -6.13 12.53
N PHE A 258 5.04 -5.61 13.46
CA PHE A 258 3.58 -5.71 13.46
C PHE A 258 3.01 -4.43 12.85
N ARG A 259 2.25 -4.57 11.76
CA ARG A 259 1.63 -3.44 11.08
C ARG A 259 0.12 -3.51 11.22
N TYR A 260 -0.47 -2.44 11.74
CA TYR A 260 -1.89 -2.17 11.63
C TYR A 260 -2.14 -1.14 10.53
N ARG A 261 -3.14 -1.40 9.69
CA ARG A 261 -3.61 -0.49 8.64
C ARG A 261 -5.13 -0.38 8.74
N ASN A 262 -5.64 0.84 8.70
CA ASN A 262 -7.06 1.14 8.61
C ASN A 262 -7.29 2.13 7.47
N GLN A 263 -8.20 1.83 6.56
CA GLN A 263 -8.60 2.72 5.48
C GLN A 263 -10.11 2.92 5.54
N THR A 264 -10.58 4.16 5.48
CA THR A 264 -12.00 4.42 5.28
C THR A 264 -12.42 4.00 3.88
N ALA A 265 -13.71 3.91 3.62
CA ALA A 265 -14.17 3.72 2.25
C ALA A 265 -13.79 4.90 1.36
N ASP A 266 -13.63 4.59 0.08
CA ASP A 266 -13.51 5.56 -0.99
C ASP A 266 -14.87 6.23 -1.21
N LEU A 267 -14.87 7.44 -1.78
CA LEU A 267 -16.07 8.17 -2.16
C LEU A 267 -16.09 8.40 -3.67
N VAL A 268 -17.23 8.15 -4.30
CA VAL A 268 -17.51 8.50 -5.70
C VAL A 268 -18.71 9.42 -5.69
N ASP A 269 -18.54 10.62 -6.24
CA ASP A 269 -19.57 11.67 -6.25
C ASP A 269 -20.17 11.91 -4.85
N GLU A 270 -19.28 11.96 -3.84
CA GLU A 270 -19.57 12.14 -2.40
C GLU A 270 -20.27 10.97 -1.70
N GLU A 271 -20.63 9.92 -2.43
CA GLU A 271 -21.25 8.71 -1.89
C GLU A 271 -20.23 7.62 -1.57
N LYS A 272 -20.52 6.81 -0.54
CA LYS A 272 -19.64 5.72 -0.11
C LYS A 272 -19.51 4.69 -1.23
N PHE A 273 -18.31 4.52 -1.78
CA PHE A 273 -18.06 3.52 -2.79
C PHE A 273 -18.11 2.12 -2.15
N PRO A 274 -18.97 1.21 -2.64
CA PRO A 274 -19.12 -0.10 -2.04
C PRO A 274 -17.83 -0.89 -2.15
N SER A 275 -17.65 -1.83 -1.22
CA SER A 275 -16.50 -2.73 -1.25
C SER A 275 -15.16 -1.98 -1.26
N SER A 276 -15.00 -0.94 -0.43
CA SER A 276 -13.75 -0.18 -0.32
C SER A 276 -13.45 0.17 1.14
N GLY A 277 -12.19 0.13 1.52
CA GLY A 277 -11.75 0.34 2.90
C GLY A 277 -11.75 -0.94 3.74
N GLY A 278 -11.33 -0.80 4.99
CA GLY A 278 -11.18 -1.93 5.91
C GLY A 278 -10.02 -1.78 6.88
N GLN A 279 -9.74 -2.87 7.57
CA GLN A 279 -8.69 -3.01 8.57
C GLN A 279 -7.85 -4.24 8.28
N TRP A 280 -6.55 -4.09 8.42
CA TRP A 280 -5.57 -5.15 8.21
C TRP A 280 -4.56 -5.15 9.35
N VAL A 281 -4.16 -6.35 9.78
CA VAL A 281 -2.98 -6.56 10.62
C VAL A 281 -2.03 -7.48 9.88
N TYR A 282 -0.77 -7.09 9.81
CA TYR A 282 0.31 -7.86 9.20
C TYR A 282 1.38 -8.19 10.23
N VAL A 283 2.00 -9.36 10.04
CA VAL A 283 3.30 -9.68 10.60
C VAL A 283 4.31 -9.59 9.48
N VAL A 284 5.41 -8.88 9.73
CA VAL A 284 6.41 -8.54 8.72
C VAL A 284 7.80 -8.96 9.21
N PRO A 285 8.20 -10.23 9.04
CA PRO A 285 9.58 -10.64 9.24
C PRO A 285 10.49 -10.02 8.18
N GLY A 286 11.73 -9.77 8.55
CA GLY A 286 12.75 -9.32 7.61
C GLY A 286 14.16 -9.37 8.16
N ILE A 287 15.10 -9.02 7.31
CA ILE A 287 16.52 -8.90 7.64
C ILE A 287 17.09 -7.65 6.97
N ASN A 288 17.91 -6.91 7.70
CA ASN A 288 18.74 -5.84 7.17
C ASN A 288 20.21 -6.30 7.20
N ILE A 289 20.87 -6.24 6.05
CA ILE A 289 22.26 -6.67 5.84
C ILE A 289 23.08 -5.41 5.60
N ASN A 290 23.96 -5.06 6.54
CA ASN A 290 24.82 -3.89 6.45
C ASN A 290 26.16 -4.32 5.86
N PHE A 291 26.38 -4.00 4.59
CA PHE A 291 27.65 -4.28 3.91
C PHE A 291 28.73 -3.26 4.29
N SER A 292 28.32 -2.03 4.63
CA SER A 292 29.16 -0.97 5.18
C SER A 292 28.31 -0.06 6.09
N PRO A 293 28.87 0.95 6.77
CA PRO A 293 28.10 1.94 7.54
C PRO A 293 27.11 2.71 6.70
N ASP A 294 27.36 2.75 5.40
CA ASP A 294 26.67 3.63 4.47
C ASP A 294 25.75 2.88 3.53
N PHE A 295 25.87 1.56 3.44
CA PHE A 295 25.18 0.75 2.46
C PHE A 295 24.57 -0.49 3.11
N SER A 296 23.25 -0.61 2.99
CA SER A 296 22.52 -1.78 3.48
C SER A 296 21.46 -2.25 2.50
N LEU A 297 21.15 -3.54 2.58
CA LEU A 297 20.04 -4.18 1.90
C LEU A 297 19.06 -4.70 2.94
N ARG A 298 17.79 -4.35 2.78
CA ARG A 298 16.69 -4.91 3.57
C ARG A 298 15.85 -5.83 2.71
N LEU A 299 15.51 -6.98 3.24
CA LEU A 299 14.53 -7.91 2.69
C LEU A 299 13.45 -8.17 3.73
N SER A 300 12.18 -8.13 3.33
CA SER A 300 11.05 -8.42 4.23
C SER A 300 9.84 -8.93 3.47
N GLY A 301 8.87 -9.52 4.19
CA GLY A 301 7.59 -9.90 3.61
C GLY A 301 6.41 -9.61 4.53
N ASP A 302 5.36 -8.98 4.02
CA ASP A 302 4.13 -8.74 4.77
C ASP A 302 3.18 -9.92 4.64
N ILE A 303 2.83 -10.49 5.79
CA ILE A 303 1.90 -11.61 5.91
C ILE A 303 0.65 -11.11 6.64
N PRO A 304 -0.51 -10.99 5.96
CA PRO A 304 -1.75 -10.58 6.60
C PRO A 304 -2.23 -11.67 7.57
N ILE A 305 -2.37 -11.33 8.85
CA ILE A 305 -2.86 -12.23 9.89
C ILE A 305 -4.30 -11.90 10.32
N TYR A 306 -4.78 -10.70 10.01
CA TYR A 306 -6.15 -10.28 10.24
C TYR A 306 -6.60 -9.33 9.14
N ARG A 307 -7.82 -9.52 8.64
CA ARG A 307 -8.43 -8.71 7.58
C ARG A 307 -9.92 -8.59 7.87
N LYS A 308 -10.40 -7.36 8.06
CA LYS A 308 -11.82 -7.02 8.18
C LYS A 308 -12.11 -5.88 7.21
N LEU A 309 -12.70 -6.23 6.08
CA LEU A 309 -12.94 -5.34 4.96
C LEU A 309 -14.38 -4.80 5.01
N ASP A 310 -14.61 -3.68 4.35
CA ASP A 310 -15.98 -3.24 4.08
C ASP A 310 -16.42 -3.94 2.80
N GLY A 311 -17.33 -4.93 2.87
CA GLY A 311 -17.82 -5.66 1.70
C GLY A 311 -16.82 -6.66 1.10
N THR A 312 -17.03 -7.02 -0.17
CA THR A 312 -16.26 -8.06 -0.88
C THR A 312 -15.14 -7.45 -1.73
N GLN A 313 -13.89 -7.73 -1.36
CA GLN A 313 -12.70 -7.15 -1.99
C GLN A 313 -11.62 -8.20 -2.25
N LEU A 314 -10.91 -8.06 -3.36
CA LEU A 314 -9.64 -8.74 -3.54
C LEU A 314 -8.58 -7.97 -2.75
N THR A 315 -7.88 -8.63 -1.84
CA THR A 315 -6.93 -7.98 -0.93
C THR A 315 -5.58 -8.68 -0.96
N THR A 316 -4.56 -8.04 -0.38
CA THR A 316 -3.22 -8.61 -0.22
C THR A 316 -3.30 -10.00 0.41
N SER A 317 -2.73 -10.97 -0.30
CA SER A 317 -2.41 -12.32 0.20
C SER A 317 -1.02 -12.32 0.83
N TYR A 318 -0.06 -11.65 0.19
CA TYR A 318 1.28 -11.39 0.73
C TYR A 318 1.93 -10.21 -0.01
N LYS A 319 2.90 -9.56 0.63
CA LYS A 319 3.81 -8.60 -0.01
C LYS A 319 5.25 -9.02 0.23
N THR A 320 6.13 -8.77 -0.73
CA THR A 320 7.59 -8.91 -0.55
C THR A 320 8.26 -7.58 -0.87
N THR A 321 9.25 -7.22 -0.07
CA THR A 321 9.96 -5.96 -0.17
C THR A 321 11.46 -6.20 -0.21
N ALA A 322 12.14 -5.53 -1.14
CA ALA A 322 13.59 -5.39 -1.16
C ALA A 322 13.94 -3.90 -1.18
N ALA A 323 14.77 -3.45 -0.25
CA ALA A 323 15.13 -2.04 -0.15
C ALA A 323 16.63 -1.84 -0.02
N ILE A 324 17.18 -0.95 -0.84
CA ILE A 324 18.59 -0.57 -0.83
C ILE A 324 18.70 0.81 -0.21
N TYR A 325 19.49 0.91 0.85
CA TYR A 325 19.79 2.16 1.52
C TYR A 325 21.23 2.57 1.27
N TYR A 326 21.42 3.85 0.93
CA TYR A 326 22.73 4.48 0.81
C TYR A 326 22.76 5.82 1.53
N THR A 327 23.80 6.09 2.33
CA THR A 327 24.01 7.41 2.94
C THR A 327 25.37 7.99 2.61
N PHE A 328 25.39 9.30 2.44
CA PHE A 328 26.59 10.08 2.18
C PHE A 328 26.63 11.31 3.09
N SER A 329 27.67 11.40 3.91
CA SER A 329 27.91 12.51 4.85
C SER A 329 29.28 13.13 4.60
N ARG A 330 29.37 14.47 4.64
CA ARG A 330 30.62 15.21 4.38
C ARG A 330 31.66 15.19 5.52
N LYS A 331 31.35 14.66 6.71
CA LYS A 331 32.28 14.57 7.85
C LYS A 331 33.03 13.22 7.88
N PRO A 332 34.31 13.18 8.32
CA PRO A 332 35.08 11.95 8.42
C PRO A 332 34.45 10.99 9.44
N LYS A 333 34.40 9.70 9.08
CA LYS A 333 33.67 8.64 9.80
C LYS A 333 34.51 8.06 10.94
N THR A 334 33.89 7.88 12.10
CA THR A 334 34.42 7.08 13.20
C THR A 334 34.06 5.60 12.99
N ASP A 335 34.99 4.70 13.31
CA ASP A 335 34.88 3.26 13.04
C ASP A 335 33.64 2.58 13.64
N ILE A 336 33.17 1.57 12.90
CA ILE A 336 31.90 0.82 13.05
C ILE A 336 31.91 -0.15 14.23
N ILE A 337 33.08 -0.42 14.82
CA ILE A 337 33.25 -1.45 15.85
C ILE A 337 33.21 -0.77 17.21
N PRO A 338 32.19 -1.03 18.05
CA PRO A 338 32.25 -0.66 19.46
C PRO A 338 33.53 -1.25 20.05
N THR A 339 34.38 -0.41 20.66
CA THR A 339 35.66 -0.81 21.25
C THR A 339 35.51 -1.95 22.27
N THR A 340 34.30 -2.13 22.81
CA THR A 340 33.93 -3.20 23.76
C THR A 340 33.87 -4.61 23.15
N LEU A 341 33.95 -4.77 21.83
CA LEU A 341 34.05 -6.07 21.15
C LEU A 341 35.48 -6.45 20.73
N LYS A 342 36.49 -5.60 20.99
CA LYS A 342 37.88 -5.82 20.57
C LYS A 342 38.78 -6.53 21.59
N THR A 343 38.29 -6.93 22.77
CA THR A 343 39.11 -7.63 23.77
C THR A 343 38.51 -8.96 24.17
N LYS A 344 38.73 -9.96 23.32
CA LYS A 344 38.96 -11.36 23.70
C LYS A 344 39.65 -12.04 22.53
N ASN A 345 40.98 -11.94 22.54
CA ASN A 345 41.93 -12.96 22.11
C ASN A 345 43.32 -12.54 22.55
#